data_AF-A0A9P6LUI1-F1
#
_entry.id   AF-A0A9P6LUI1-F1
#
_cell.length_a   1.000
_cell.length_b   1.000
_cell.length_c   1.000
_cell.angle_alpha   90.00
_cell.angle_beta   90.00
_cell.angle_gamma   90.00
#
_symmetry.space_group_name_H-M   'P 1'
#
loop_
_entity.id
_entity.type
_entity.pdbx_description
1 polymer ?
#
loop_
_entity_poly.entity_id
_entity_poly.type
_entity_poly.pdbx_seq_one_letter_code
_entity_poly.pdbx_strand_id
1 'polypeptide(L)'
;MAGVLRRYLVYPAAMIWPANLVQVALFNTLHKDEDLAPGQWSRFKFFLVACFAMFMYAWIPGFLFPVLSSIAWICWIKPDNLVLSQITGAGGLGFGAISLDWNNIVAFLGSPLVIPWWAQVNIGLGFFLIAWVMVPIAYYTNLWDAKKFPILTHRLYRVNGESYNTTLIMTNNVLDEDKYAAYGPLRISTFFALTYGIGFAGLSSMVTHTWLYHRHKLVAQWKQSREHSEDIHHKLMQAYPEVPDWWYAALFVIMTTIAIITCEVWDYKLPWWGVLLAIFLAAFFALPVGLIQAVTNQQPGLNIITEYVIGYILPGRAIANVTFKTLGYISMAQAMTFTGDLKLGHYMKIPPRAMFWAQLLGTFIAGLTNLLTANWLLSTQKGICTKASKDFRCPSANTFYSASVIWGVIAPDRMFGPSSIYNAINYFFIIGFALPIPFYYLKKVFPNSFLDYVHIPVLLAATGMMPPAQAYHYTNWLAV
;
A
#
# COMPACT_ATOMS: atom_id res chain seq x y z
N MET A 1 -11.36 15.81 0.96
CA MET A 1 -11.39 14.61 1.83
C MET A 1 -10.70 14.84 3.17
N ALA A 2 -9.40 15.13 3.22
CA ALA A 2 -8.66 15.32 4.47
C ALA A 2 -9.28 16.34 5.45
N GLY A 3 -9.82 17.46 4.93
CA GLY A 3 -10.48 18.48 5.76
C GLY A 3 -11.62 17.95 6.65
N VAL A 4 -12.43 17.00 6.14
CA VAL A 4 -13.51 16.34 6.89
C VAL A 4 -12.96 15.35 7.92
N LEU A 5 -11.85 14.69 7.59
CA LEU A 5 -11.22 13.67 8.43
C LEU A 5 -10.50 14.25 9.66
N ARG A 6 -10.17 15.54 9.66
CA ARG A 6 -9.48 16.23 10.78
C ARG A 6 -10.13 15.96 12.13
N ARG A 7 -11.46 16.03 12.19
CA ARG A 7 -12.24 15.84 13.42
C ARG A 7 -12.13 14.42 13.98
N TYR A 8 -11.89 13.43 13.13
CA TYR A 8 -11.86 12.01 13.50
C TYR A 8 -10.43 11.48 13.67
N LEU A 9 -9.49 11.97 12.87
CA LEU A 9 -8.14 11.41 12.76
C LEU A 9 -7.03 12.33 13.31
N VAL A 10 -7.30 13.63 13.47
CA VAL A 10 -6.29 14.61 13.92
C VAL A 10 -6.56 15.05 15.36
N TYR A 11 -7.78 15.49 15.67
CA TYR A 11 -8.09 16.05 16.99
C TYR A 11 -8.07 15.01 18.14
N PRO A 12 -8.53 13.76 17.95
CA PRO A 12 -8.50 12.79 19.03
C PRO A 12 -7.09 12.37 19.44
N ALA A 13 -6.82 12.33 20.74
CA ALA A 13 -5.55 11.85 21.32
C ALA A 13 -5.26 10.37 21.00
N ALA A 14 -6.31 9.55 20.87
CA ALA A 14 -6.18 8.13 20.55
C ALA A 14 -5.59 7.84 19.16
N MET A 15 -5.59 8.83 18.27
CA MET A 15 -5.00 8.73 16.92
C MET A 15 -3.57 9.29 16.97
N ILE A 16 -2.60 8.39 17.11
CA ILE A 16 -1.22 8.74 17.46
C ILE A 16 -0.37 9.06 16.22
N TRP A 17 -0.62 8.38 15.10
CA TRP A 17 0.20 8.45 13.89
C TRP A 17 1.70 8.21 14.18
N PRO A 18 2.11 6.95 14.44
CA PRO A 18 3.46 6.62 14.90
C PRO A 18 4.60 7.20 14.03
N ALA A 19 4.47 7.21 12.70
CA ALA A 19 5.48 7.81 11.82
C ALA A 19 5.70 9.30 12.08
N ASN A 20 4.65 10.05 12.46
CA ASN A 20 4.77 11.46 12.76
C ASN A 20 5.55 11.70 14.05
N LEU A 21 5.44 10.80 15.05
CA LEU A 21 6.18 10.95 16.30
C LEU A 21 7.69 10.94 16.08
N VAL A 22 8.18 10.17 15.10
CA VAL A 22 9.60 10.16 14.75
C VAL A 22 10.03 11.50 14.15
N GLN A 23 9.20 12.11 13.30
CA GLN A 23 9.46 13.45 12.77
C GLN A 23 9.40 14.51 13.87
N VAL A 24 8.41 14.44 14.77
CA VAL A 24 8.30 15.32 15.95
C VAL A 24 9.54 15.22 16.83
N ALA A 25 10.02 14.00 17.10
CA ALA A 25 11.22 13.77 17.87
C ALA A 25 12.44 14.45 17.21
N LEU A 26 12.62 14.26 15.90
CA LEU A 26 13.70 14.92 15.15
C LEU A 26 13.60 16.44 15.22
N PHE A 27 12.43 17.03 14.96
CA PHE A 27 12.27 18.48 15.01
C PHE A 27 12.50 19.04 16.41
N ASN A 28 12.03 18.35 17.45
CA ASN A 28 12.30 18.73 18.84
C ASN A 28 13.79 18.68 19.18
N THR A 29 14.53 17.67 18.69
CA THR A 29 15.99 17.62 18.91
C THR A 29 16.76 18.73 18.20
N LEU A 30 16.19 19.32 17.14
CA LEU A 30 16.81 20.43 16.41
C LEU A 30 16.51 21.80 17.03
N HIS A 31 15.37 21.95 17.71
CA HIS A 31 14.90 23.24 18.22
C HIS A 31 15.04 23.43 19.72
N LYS A 32 15.12 22.34 20.50
CA LYS A 32 15.15 22.41 21.95
C LYS A 32 16.59 22.44 22.45
N ASP A 33 16.90 23.45 23.26
CA ASP A 33 18.17 23.52 23.98
C ASP A 33 18.25 22.36 24.99
N GLU A 34 19.39 21.66 25.00
CA GLU A 34 19.64 20.52 25.88
C GLU A 34 20.56 20.91 27.04
N ASP A 35 20.06 20.81 28.26
CA ASP A 35 20.90 20.86 29.46
C ASP A 35 21.62 19.52 29.63
N LEU A 36 22.87 19.44 29.15
CA LEU A 36 23.66 18.21 29.16
C LEU A 36 24.50 18.08 30.43
N ALA A 37 24.44 16.90 31.06
CA ALA A 37 25.39 16.56 32.11
C ALA A 37 26.81 16.35 31.52
N PRO A 38 27.88 16.56 32.31
CA PRO A 38 29.25 16.38 31.85
C PRO A 38 29.47 14.96 31.29
N GLY A 39 29.91 14.86 30.04
CA GLY A 39 30.20 13.58 29.36
C GLY A 39 29.07 12.99 28.51
N GLN A 40 27.86 13.56 28.53
CA GLN A 40 26.77 13.13 27.65
C GLN A 40 26.90 13.73 26.24
N TRP A 41 26.58 12.94 25.22
CA TRP A 41 26.47 13.46 23.86
C TRP A 41 25.13 14.14 23.68
N SER A 42 25.12 15.33 23.06
CA SER A 42 23.86 15.93 22.63
C SER A 42 23.16 15.03 21.61
N ARG A 43 21.82 15.03 21.62
CA ARG A 43 21.05 14.26 20.63
C ARG A 43 21.37 14.71 19.21
N PHE A 44 21.66 15.99 19.03
CA PHE A 44 22.10 16.55 17.75
C PHE A 44 23.47 16.00 17.30
N LYS A 45 24.45 15.88 18.22
CA LYS A 45 25.76 15.29 17.90
C LYS A 45 25.62 13.82 17.52
N PHE A 46 24.80 13.07 18.27
CA PHE A 46 24.49 11.68 17.91
C PHE A 46 23.85 11.58 16.52
N PHE A 47 22.86 12.43 16.23
CA PHE A 47 22.21 12.49 14.92
C PHE A 47 23.21 12.74 13.79
N LEU A 48 24.11 13.71 13.93
CA LEU A 48 25.11 14.00 12.89
C LEU A 48 26.09 12.84 12.68
N VAL A 49 26.56 12.22 13.77
CA VAL A 49 27.45 11.04 13.68
C VAL A 49 26.74 9.87 13.00
N ALA A 50 25.49 9.57 13.40
CA ALA A 50 24.70 8.51 12.80
C ALA A 50 24.37 8.79 11.32
N CYS A 51 24.04 10.04 10.98
CA CYS A 51 23.79 10.46 9.60
C CYS A 51 25.04 10.30 8.73
N PHE A 52 26.21 10.71 9.22
CA PHE A 52 27.47 10.54 8.50
C PHE A 52 27.86 9.06 8.38
N ALA A 53 27.70 8.27 9.45
CA ALA A 53 27.96 6.84 9.41
C ALA A 53 27.05 6.13 8.39
N MET A 54 25.75 6.45 8.37
CA MET A 54 24.81 5.90 7.38
C MET A 54 25.12 6.38 5.96
N PHE A 55 25.53 7.64 5.78
CA PHE A 55 25.98 8.15 4.49
C PHE A 55 27.16 7.33 3.97
N MET A 56 28.19 7.11 4.79
CA MET A 56 29.36 6.28 4.43
C MET A 56 28.96 4.82 4.18
N TYR A 57 28.09 4.27 5.02
CA TYR A 57 27.62 2.89 4.90
C TYR A 57 26.83 2.66 3.61
N ALA A 58 25.98 3.59 3.18
CA ALA A 58 25.13 3.43 1.99
C ALA A 58 25.90 3.16 0.68
N TRP A 59 27.15 3.65 0.57
CA TRP A 59 28.02 3.35 -0.58
C TRP A 59 28.46 1.89 -0.64
N ILE A 60 28.51 1.21 0.51
CA ILE A 60 28.97 -0.18 0.61
C ILE A 60 27.99 -1.13 -0.09
N PRO A 61 26.71 -1.25 0.32
CA PRO A 61 25.78 -2.11 -0.41
C PRO A 61 25.31 -1.48 -1.74
N GLY A 62 25.31 -0.15 -1.86
CA GLY A 62 24.80 0.52 -3.06
C GLY A 62 25.74 0.51 -4.27
N PHE A 63 27.05 0.55 -4.05
CA PHE A 63 28.04 0.71 -5.14
C PHE A 63 29.20 -0.29 -5.05
N LEU A 64 29.83 -0.43 -3.89
CA LEU A 64 31.06 -1.23 -3.74
C LEU A 64 30.79 -2.75 -3.74
N PHE A 65 29.79 -3.19 -2.96
CA PHE A 65 29.41 -4.59 -2.80
C PHE A 65 27.89 -4.79 -2.92
N PRO A 66 27.32 -4.71 -4.13
CA PRO A 66 25.88 -4.89 -4.37
C PRO A 66 25.31 -6.23 -3.89
N VAL A 67 26.16 -7.26 -3.74
CA VAL A 67 25.79 -8.57 -3.21
C VAL A 67 25.21 -8.46 -1.78
N LEU A 68 25.66 -7.49 -0.99
CA LEU A 68 25.14 -7.26 0.38
C LEU A 68 23.67 -6.85 0.41
N SER A 69 23.12 -6.39 -0.72
CA SER A 69 21.71 -6.06 -0.85
C SER A 69 20.81 -7.30 -0.81
N SER A 70 21.26 -8.46 -1.29
CA SER A 70 20.53 -9.72 -1.08
C SER A 70 21.48 -10.92 -1.03
N ILE A 71 21.68 -11.46 0.17
CA ILE A 71 22.53 -12.61 0.44
C ILE A 71 21.64 -13.83 0.69
N ALA A 72 21.42 -14.64 -0.35
CA ALA A 72 20.75 -15.94 -0.24
C ALA A 72 21.78 -17.05 0.00
N TRP A 73 22.46 -17.02 1.15
CA TRP A 73 23.62 -17.89 1.44
C TRP A 73 23.28 -19.39 1.39
N ILE A 74 22.06 -19.80 1.73
CA ILE A 74 21.63 -21.20 1.70
C ILE A 74 21.62 -21.74 0.26
N CYS A 75 21.37 -20.90 -0.75
CA CYS A 75 21.44 -21.31 -2.15
C CYS A 75 22.87 -21.71 -2.58
N TRP A 76 23.92 -21.27 -1.88
CA TRP A 76 25.30 -21.64 -2.20
C TRP A 76 25.61 -23.10 -1.89
N ILE A 77 24.84 -23.74 -1.00
CA ILE A 77 25.03 -25.16 -0.65
C ILE A 77 24.79 -26.05 -1.87
N LYS A 78 23.75 -25.74 -2.67
CA LYS A 78 23.43 -26.47 -3.90
C LYS A 78 22.76 -25.56 -4.93
N PRO A 79 23.54 -24.82 -5.75
CA PRO A 79 23.02 -23.78 -6.63
C PRO A 79 22.06 -24.31 -7.72
N ASP A 80 22.26 -25.54 -8.19
CA ASP A 80 21.45 -26.13 -9.27
C ASP A 80 20.14 -26.77 -8.80
N ASN A 81 19.85 -26.74 -7.49
CA ASN A 81 18.61 -27.31 -6.98
C ASN A 81 17.45 -26.31 -7.07
N LEU A 82 16.51 -26.59 -7.98
CA LEU A 82 15.32 -25.76 -8.20
C LEU A 82 14.49 -25.54 -6.93
N VAL A 83 14.29 -26.59 -6.12
CA VAL A 83 13.48 -26.50 -4.88
C VAL A 83 14.18 -25.61 -3.86
N LEU A 84 15.50 -25.74 -3.73
CA LEU A 84 16.30 -24.91 -2.84
C LEU A 84 16.22 -23.44 -3.25
N SER A 85 16.34 -23.17 -4.55
CA SER A 85 16.23 -21.82 -5.12
C SER A 85 14.84 -21.22 -4.91
N GLN A 86 13.78 -22.01 -5.06
CA GLN A 86 12.39 -21.57 -4.84
C GLN A 86 12.09 -21.19 -3.38
N ILE A 87 12.65 -21.92 -2.42
CA ILE A 87 12.38 -21.69 -0.98
C ILE A 87 13.30 -20.60 -0.42
N THR A 88 14.60 -20.67 -0.73
CA THR A 88 15.63 -19.86 -0.06
C THR A 88 16.16 -18.72 -0.90
N GLY A 89 15.91 -18.73 -2.21
CA GLY A 89 16.40 -17.70 -3.12
C GLY A 89 15.70 -16.36 -2.92
N ALA A 90 16.41 -15.27 -3.22
CA ALA A 90 15.85 -13.91 -3.18
C ALA A 90 14.68 -13.73 -4.17
N GLY A 91 14.69 -14.44 -5.29
CA GLY A 91 13.58 -14.51 -6.24
C GLY A 91 12.47 -15.50 -5.87
N GLY A 92 12.65 -16.26 -4.79
CA GLY A 92 11.71 -17.22 -4.24
C GLY A 92 11.18 -16.76 -2.88
N LEU A 93 10.85 -17.71 -2.00
CA LEU A 93 10.23 -17.44 -0.70
C LEU A 93 11.18 -16.81 0.35
N GLY A 94 12.44 -16.55 -0.02
CA GLY A 94 13.36 -15.74 0.77
C GLY A 94 13.76 -16.34 2.12
N PHE A 95 13.56 -17.64 2.32
CA PHE A 95 13.90 -18.28 3.59
C PHE A 95 15.41 -18.22 3.84
N GLY A 96 15.81 -17.57 4.93
CA GLY A 96 17.21 -17.37 5.29
C GLY A 96 17.98 -16.38 4.41
N ALA A 97 17.30 -15.65 3.52
CA ALA A 97 17.93 -14.59 2.74
C ALA A 97 18.08 -13.32 3.60
N ILE A 98 19.30 -12.78 3.66
CA ILE A 98 19.66 -11.64 4.49
C ILE A 98 19.98 -10.43 3.60
N SER A 99 19.50 -9.25 3.97
CA SER A 99 19.86 -7.99 3.35
C SER A 99 20.54 -7.11 4.39
N LEU A 100 21.71 -6.58 4.05
CA LEU A 100 22.40 -5.56 4.84
C LEU A 100 22.20 -4.16 4.23
N ASP A 101 21.40 -4.03 3.18
CA ASP A 101 21.07 -2.74 2.58
C ASP A 101 19.79 -2.17 3.19
N TRP A 102 19.91 -1.10 3.97
CA TRP A 102 18.77 -0.42 4.56
C TRP A 102 17.73 0.02 3.51
N ASN A 103 18.18 0.48 2.33
CA ASN A 103 17.27 0.90 1.27
C ASN A 103 16.41 -0.26 0.76
N ASN A 104 17.00 -1.45 0.68
CA ASN A 104 16.28 -2.65 0.25
C ASN A 104 15.32 -3.17 1.34
N ILE A 105 15.68 -3.04 2.63
CA ILE A 105 14.82 -3.41 3.76
C ILE A 105 13.57 -2.54 3.81
N VAL A 106 13.70 -1.21 3.63
CA VAL A 106 12.58 -0.27 3.75
C VAL A 106 11.82 -0.02 2.44
N ALA A 107 12.27 -0.60 1.32
CA ALA A 107 11.79 -0.29 -0.04
C ALA A 107 10.27 -0.43 -0.22
N PHE A 108 9.61 -1.35 0.49
CA PHE A 108 8.19 -1.67 0.28
C PHE A 108 7.29 -1.46 1.50
N LEU A 109 7.77 -1.76 2.71
CA LEU A 109 7.00 -1.63 3.94
C LEU A 109 7.30 -0.34 4.72
N GLY A 110 8.24 0.48 4.24
CA GLY A 110 8.77 1.61 5.01
C GLY A 110 9.64 1.15 6.19
N SER A 111 9.90 2.05 7.14
CA SER A 111 10.76 1.76 8.29
C SER A 111 10.04 0.84 9.30
N PRO A 112 10.60 -0.30 9.71
CA PRO A 112 10.02 -1.15 10.75
C PRO A 112 9.99 -0.44 12.10
N LEU A 113 10.98 0.41 12.38
CA LEU A 113 11.19 1.09 13.67
C LEU A 113 10.03 2.01 14.07
N VAL A 114 9.21 2.46 13.11
CA VAL A 114 8.08 3.36 13.38
C VAL A 114 6.76 2.62 13.56
N ILE A 115 6.72 1.32 13.31
CA ILE A 115 5.50 0.51 13.40
C ILE A 115 5.42 -0.16 14.77
N PRO A 116 4.30 -0.04 15.50
CA PRO A 116 4.16 -0.65 16.82
C PRO A 116 4.42 -2.16 16.77
N TRP A 117 5.10 -2.70 17.79
CA TRP A 117 5.48 -4.11 17.86
C TRP A 117 4.31 -5.09 17.60
N TRP A 118 3.14 -4.85 18.21
CA TRP A 118 1.98 -5.71 18.02
C TRP A 118 1.52 -5.72 16.55
N ALA A 119 1.61 -4.60 15.83
CA ALA A 119 1.28 -4.52 14.42
C ALA A 119 2.32 -5.28 13.57
N GLN A 120 3.60 -5.16 13.90
CA GLN A 120 4.67 -5.94 13.26
C GLN A 120 4.42 -7.45 13.40
N VAL A 121 4.06 -7.93 14.59
CA VAL A 121 3.74 -9.34 14.84
C VAL A 121 2.55 -9.80 13.98
N ASN A 122 1.49 -8.99 13.85
CA ASN A 122 0.36 -9.33 12.97
C ASN A 122 0.78 -9.40 11.49
N ILE A 123 1.63 -8.47 11.02
CA ILE A 123 2.17 -8.49 9.66
C ILE A 123 3.03 -9.75 9.46
N GLY A 124 3.89 -10.07 10.42
CA GLY A 124 4.75 -11.25 10.38
C GLY A 124 3.98 -12.57 10.37
N LEU A 125 2.94 -12.69 11.20
CA LEU A 125 2.03 -13.85 11.18
C LEU A 125 1.27 -13.95 9.85
N GLY A 126 0.78 -12.82 9.33
CA GLY A 126 0.12 -12.77 8.02
C GLY A 126 1.05 -13.23 6.89
N PHE A 127 2.26 -12.67 6.85
CA PHE A 127 3.31 -13.08 5.90
C PHE A 127 3.63 -14.57 6.02
N PHE A 128 3.85 -15.09 7.23
CA PHE A 128 4.15 -16.50 7.46
C PHE A 128 3.03 -17.41 6.91
N LEU A 129 1.77 -17.12 7.27
CA LEU A 129 0.62 -17.93 6.84
C LEU A 129 0.42 -17.89 5.33
N ILE A 130 0.64 -16.74 4.69
CA ILE A 130 0.37 -16.58 3.26
C ILE A 130 1.56 -17.07 2.44
N ALA A 131 2.74 -16.49 2.65
CA ALA A 131 3.92 -16.73 1.82
C ALA A 131 4.60 -18.07 2.14
N TRP A 132 4.62 -18.53 3.39
CA TRP A 132 5.35 -19.74 3.79
C TRP A 132 4.46 -20.96 4.04
N VAL A 133 3.15 -20.79 4.17
CA VAL A 133 2.20 -21.92 4.33
C VAL A 133 1.30 -22.04 3.09
N MET A 134 0.45 -21.05 2.83
CA MET A 134 -0.58 -21.13 1.78
C MET A 134 0.03 -21.26 0.38
N VAL A 135 1.05 -20.47 0.05
CA VAL A 135 1.68 -20.45 -1.28
C VAL A 135 2.43 -21.76 -1.59
N PRO A 136 3.30 -22.30 -0.69
CA PRO A 136 3.91 -23.61 -0.90
C PRO A 136 2.89 -24.73 -1.05
N ILE A 137 1.88 -24.78 -0.18
CA ILE A 137 0.83 -25.81 -0.25
C ILE A 137 0.16 -25.75 -1.63
N ALA A 138 -0.29 -24.56 -2.06
CA ALA A 138 -0.95 -24.40 -3.35
C ALA A 138 -0.02 -24.72 -4.54
N TYR A 139 1.26 -24.36 -4.46
CA TYR A 139 2.24 -24.63 -5.51
C TYR A 139 2.57 -26.12 -5.65
N TYR A 140 2.88 -26.80 -4.54
CA TYR A 140 3.28 -28.21 -4.57
C TYR A 140 2.10 -29.16 -4.83
N THR A 141 0.88 -28.80 -4.41
CA THR A 141 -0.37 -29.50 -4.79
C THR A 141 -0.79 -29.21 -6.24
N ASN A 142 -0.05 -28.37 -6.97
CA ASN A 142 -0.33 -27.98 -8.35
C ASN A 142 -1.70 -27.33 -8.55
N LEU A 143 -2.17 -26.54 -7.57
CA LEU A 143 -3.40 -25.78 -7.68
C LEU A 143 -3.31 -24.80 -8.85
N TRP A 144 -4.28 -24.87 -9.78
CA TRP A 144 -4.34 -24.05 -10.99
C TRP A 144 -3.18 -24.21 -11.97
N ASP A 145 -2.58 -25.40 -12.04
CA ASP A 145 -1.38 -25.68 -12.84
C ASP A 145 -0.16 -24.85 -12.41
N ALA A 146 -0.03 -24.60 -11.11
CA ALA A 146 1.01 -23.76 -10.52
C ALA A 146 2.43 -24.06 -11.04
N LYS A 147 2.76 -25.34 -11.25
CA LYS A 147 4.12 -25.80 -11.61
C LYS A 147 4.58 -25.35 -13.01
N LYS A 148 3.66 -24.85 -13.85
CA LYS A 148 3.99 -24.29 -15.17
C LYS A 148 4.62 -22.89 -15.07
N PHE A 149 4.53 -22.24 -13.91
CA PHE A 149 4.97 -20.86 -13.72
C PHE A 149 5.96 -20.75 -12.54
N PRO A 150 6.81 -19.71 -12.49
CA PRO A 150 7.60 -19.43 -11.29
C PRO A 150 6.72 -19.20 -10.06
N ILE A 151 7.18 -19.65 -8.88
CA ILE A 151 6.44 -19.55 -7.62
C ILE A 151 6.07 -18.10 -7.26
N LEU A 152 6.98 -17.15 -7.46
CA LEU A 152 6.76 -15.72 -7.25
C LEU A 152 6.99 -14.95 -8.55
N THR A 153 5.92 -14.39 -9.12
CA THR A 153 6.02 -13.57 -10.33
C THR A 153 4.77 -12.70 -10.50
N HIS A 154 4.97 -11.47 -10.97
CA HIS A 154 3.92 -10.51 -11.36
C HIS A 154 3.59 -10.58 -12.86
N ARG A 155 4.25 -11.48 -13.61
CA ARG A 155 4.07 -11.60 -15.05
C ARG A 155 2.82 -12.39 -15.39
N LEU A 156 2.36 -12.15 -16.61
CA LEU A 156 1.19 -12.76 -17.20
C LEU A 156 1.60 -13.89 -18.13
N TYR A 157 0.88 -15.01 -18.09
CA TYR A 157 1.22 -16.22 -18.81
C TYR A 157 0.04 -16.79 -19.60
N ARG A 158 0.37 -17.64 -20.57
CA ARG A 158 -0.57 -18.52 -21.25
C ARG A 158 -0.70 -19.86 -20.52
N VAL A 159 -1.67 -20.67 -20.94
CA VAL A 159 -1.93 -22.02 -20.39
C VAL A 159 -0.73 -22.97 -20.53
N ASN A 160 0.15 -22.74 -21.52
CA ASN A 160 1.37 -23.51 -21.78
C ASN A 160 2.60 -23.03 -20.99
N GLY A 161 2.53 -21.93 -20.22
CA GLY A 161 3.69 -21.38 -19.49
C GLY A 161 4.42 -20.25 -20.21
N GLU A 162 4.06 -19.93 -21.46
CA GLU A 162 4.69 -18.84 -22.21
C GLU A 162 4.21 -17.46 -21.76
N SER A 163 5.01 -16.42 -22.03
CA SER A 163 4.64 -15.04 -21.70
C SER A 163 3.41 -14.60 -22.48
N TYR A 164 2.44 -13.99 -21.80
CA TYR A 164 1.22 -13.53 -22.43
C TYR A 164 1.44 -12.18 -23.13
N ASN A 165 1.43 -12.17 -24.46
CA ASN A 165 1.44 -10.94 -25.23
C ASN A 165 0.03 -10.32 -25.32
N THR A 166 -0.13 -9.12 -24.76
CA THR A 166 -1.39 -8.40 -24.64
C THR A 166 -1.79 -7.67 -25.91
N THR A 167 -0.84 -7.31 -26.79
CA THR A 167 -1.15 -6.59 -28.04
C THR A 167 -1.92 -7.45 -29.03
N LEU A 168 -1.82 -8.78 -28.92
CA LEU A 168 -2.50 -9.73 -29.81
C LEU A 168 -4.00 -9.87 -29.54
N ILE A 169 -4.46 -9.47 -28.35
CA ILE A 169 -5.87 -9.53 -27.94
C ILE A 169 -6.56 -8.16 -27.95
N MET A 170 -5.86 -7.11 -28.41
CA MET A 170 -6.36 -5.75 -28.38
C MET A 170 -6.57 -5.21 -29.79
N THR A 171 -7.67 -4.49 -29.97
CA THR A 171 -7.93 -3.65 -31.15
C THR A 171 -8.26 -2.25 -30.66
N ASN A 172 -7.48 -1.24 -31.07
CA ASN A 172 -7.64 0.16 -30.63
C ASN A 172 -7.65 0.35 -29.09
N ASN A 173 -6.77 -0.34 -28.37
CA ASN A 173 -6.70 -0.34 -26.89
C ASN A 173 -7.95 -0.85 -26.16
N VAL A 174 -8.82 -1.56 -26.87
CA VAL A 174 -9.98 -2.27 -26.32
C VAL A 174 -9.81 -3.76 -26.56
N LEU A 175 -10.33 -4.59 -25.65
CA LEU A 175 -10.35 -6.04 -25.82
C LEU A 175 -11.15 -6.43 -27.07
N ASP A 176 -10.55 -7.28 -27.90
CA ASP A 176 -11.18 -7.90 -29.05
C ASP A 176 -11.54 -9.35 -28.68
N GLU A 177 -12.84 -9.66 -28.64
CA GLU A 177 -13.33 -10.94 -28.12
C GLU A 177 -12.96 -12.13 -29.00
N ASP A 178 -12.98 -11.96 -30.33
CA ASP A 178 -12.63 -13.02 -31.28
C ASP A 178 -11.15 -13.36 -31.19
N LYS A 179 -10.30 -12.33 -31.12
CA LYS A 179 -8.85 -12.53 -30.92
C LYS A 179 -8.56 -13.16 -29.57
N TYR A 180 -9.28 -12.76 -28.52
CA TYR A 180 -9.13 -13.35 -27.20
C TYR A 180 -9.53 -14.83 -27.19
N ALA A 181 -10.65 -15.18 -27.83
CA ALA A 181 -11.10 -16.56 -27.95
C ALA A 181 -10.09 -17.44 -28.70
N ALA A 182 -9.49 -16.91 -29.78
CA ALA A 182 -8.45 -17.61 -30.54
C ALA A 182 -7.11 -17.74 -29.79
N TYR A 183 -6.74 -16.72 -29.00
CA TYR A 183 -5.47 -16.67 -28.28
C TYR A 183 -5.47 -17.47 -26.98
N GLY A 184 -6.64 -17.59 -26.35
CA GLY A 184 -6.87 -18.36 -25.13
C GLY A 184 -6.79 -17.54 -23.84
N PRO A 185 -7.15 -18.16 -22.70
CA PRO A 185 -7.30 -17.46 -21.43
C PRO A 185 -5.96 -17.10 -20.80
N LEU A 186 -5.97 -15.98 -20.05
CA LEU A 186 -4.84 -15.53 -19.26
C LEU A 186 -4.63 -16.41 -18.02
N ARG A 187 -3.38 -16.71 -17.72
CA ARG A 187 -2.95 -17.36 -16.46
C ARG A 187 -2.03 -16.44 -15.68
N ILE A 188 -2.19 -16.48 -14.36
CA ILE A 188 -1.34 -15.81 -13.38
C ILE A 188 -0.75 -16.86 -12.43
N SER A 189 0.36 -16.51 -11.80
CA SER A 189 0.96 -17.37 -10.77
C SER A 189 0.00 -17.57 -9.60
N THR A 190 0.06 -18.75 -8.98
CA THR A 190 -0.76 -19.09 -7.82
C THR A 190 -0.52 -18.13 -6.66
N PHE A 191 0.72 -17.66 -6.50
CA PHE A 191 1.04 -16.59 -5.55
C PHE A 191 0.25 -15.31 -5.83
N PHE A 192 0.27 -14.81 -7.06
CA PHE A 192 -0.40 -13.56 -7.40
C PHE A 192 -1.92 -13.67 -7.27
N ALA A 193 -2.48 -14.84 -7.62
CA ALA A 193 -3.88 -15.15 -7.40
C ALA A 193 -4.26 -15.16 -5.91
N LEU A 194 -3.45 -15.81 -5.06
CA LEU A 194 -3.69 -15.86 -3.62
C LEU A 194 -3.54 -14.48 -2.96
N THR A 195 -2.56 -13.65 -3.37
CA THR A 195 -2.43 -12.30 -2.81
C THR A 195 -3.60 -11.40 -3.18
N TYR A 196 -4.21 -11.57 -4.36
CA TYR A 196 -5.48 -10.92 -4.68
C TYR A 196 -6.63 -11.39 -3.78
N GLY A 197 -6.75 -12.70 -3.55
CA GLY A 197 -7.75 -13.26 -2.62
C GLY A 197 -7.60 -12.70 -1.21
N ILE A 198 -6.38 -12.73 -0.68
CA ILE A 198 -6.08 -12.13 0.62
C ILE A 198 -6.38 -10.63 0.64
N GLY A 199 -6.12 -9.90 -0.45
CA GLY A 199 -6.51 -8.50 -0.60
C GLY A 199 -8.03 -8.29 -0.45
N PHE A 200 -8.85 -9.14 -1.08
CA PHE A 200 -10.31 -9.14 -0.90
C PHE A 200 -10.72 -9.42 0.54
N ALA A 201 -10.06 -10.38 1.19
CA ALA A 201 -10.30 -10.68 2.60
C ALA A 201 -9.91 -9.50 3.51
N GLY A 202 -8.78 -8.84 3.25
CA GLY A 202 -8.33 -7.68 4.01
C GLY A 202 -9.28 -6.49 3.91
N LEU A 203 -9.83 -6.23 2.71
CA LEU A 203 -10.79 -5.16 2.47
C LEU A 203 -12.12 -5.37 3.21
N SER A 204 -12.70 -6.56 3.09
CA SER A 204 -13.95 -6.92 3.78
C SER A 204 -13.76 -6.97 5.30
N SER A 205 -12.64 -7.53 5.76
CA SER A 205 -12.24 -7.57 7.17
C SER A 205 -12.10 -6.18 7.76
N MET A 206 -11.53 -5.23 7.03
CA MET A 206 -11.41 -3.83 7.47
C MET A 206 -12.78 -3.23 7.76
N VAL A 207 -13.76 -3.38 6.86
CA VAL A 207 -15.11 -2.83 7.07
C VAL A 207 -15.75 -3.44 8.32
N THR A 208 -15.71 -4.77 8.45
CA THR A 208 -16.26 -5.45 9.62
C THR A 208 -15.53 -5.07 10.91
N HIS A 209 -14.20 -4.99 10.89
CA HIS A 209 -13.39 -4.66 12.06
C HIS A 209 -13.66 -3.21 12.51
N THR A 210 -13.66 -2.25 11.60
CA THR A 210 -13.99 -0.86 11.91
C THR A 210 -15.41 -0.76 12.49
N TRP A 211 -16.38 -1.47 11.92
CA TRP A 211 -17.75 -1.49 12.45
C TRP A 211 -17.84 -2.16 13.82
N LEU A 212 -17.14 -3.27 14.07
CA LEU A 212 -17.23 -3.99 15.34
C LEU A 212 -16.54 -3.25 16.49
N TYR A 213 -15.32 -2.77 16.25
CA TYR A 213 -14.44 -2.21 17.28
C TYR A 213 -14.62 -0.70 17.47
N HIS A 214 -14.96 0.03 16.40
CA HIS A 214 -14.96 1.49 16.43
C HIS A 214 -16.35 2.13 16.30
N ARG A 215 -17.44 1.43 15.94
CA ARG A 215 -18.76 2.07 15.74
C ARG A 215 -19.22 2.95 16.90
N HIS A 216 -19.08 2.50 18.14
CA HIS A 216 -19.56 3.26 19.30
C HIS A 216 -18.68 4.49 19.53
N LYS A 217 -17.37 4.36 19.33
CA LYS A 217 -16.41 5.47 19.40
C LYS A 217 -16.64 6.47 18.27
N LEU A 218 -16.91 6.02 17.07
CA LEU A 218 -17.22 6.86 15.91
C LEU A 218 -18.53 7.63 16.11
N VAL A 219 -19.58 7.00 16.61
CA VAL A 219 -20.85 7.66 16.91
C VAL A 219 -20.71 8.65 18.06
N ALA A 220 -19.97 8.27 19.12
CA ALA A 220 -19.68 9.17 20.23
C ALA A 220 -18.86 10.37 19.75
N GLN A 221 -17.78 10.16 18.99
CA GLN A 221 -16.97 11.22 18.41
C GLN A 221 -17.75 12.08 17.41
N TRP A 222 -18.67 11.52 16.64
CA TRP A 222 -19.54 12.33 15.77
C TRP A 222 -20.38 13.29 16.61
N LYS A 223 -21.04 12.79 17.67
CA LYS A 223 -21.86 13.60 18.58
C LYS A 223 -21.01 14.63 19.34
N GLN A 224 -19.87 14.22 19.84
CA GLN A 224 -18.95 15.01 20.65
C GLN A 224 -18.05 15.91 19.81
N SER A 225 -17.92 15.73 18.49
CA SER A 225 -17.19 16.67 17.62
C SER A 225 -17.84 18.07 17.58
N ARG A 226 -19.06 18.20 18.13
CA ARG A 226 -19.75 19.47 18.36
C ARG A 226 -19.45 20.09 19.73
N GLU A 227 -18.85 19.34 20.66
CA GLU A 227 -18.54 19.75 22.04
C GLU A 227 -17.06 19.46 22.37
N HIS A 228 -16.27 20.52 22.54
CA HIS A 228 -14.85 20.58 22.93
C HIS A 228 -14.20 19.24 23.34
N SER A 229 -13.25 18.74 22.54
CA SER A 229 -12.46 17.56 22.92
C SER A 229 -11.50 17.86 24.06
N GLU A 230 -11.33 16.92 25.00
CA GLU A 230 -10.54 17.10 26.22
C GLU A 230 -9.00 17.11 26.03
N ASP A 231 -8.48 16.81 24.83
CA ASP A 231 -7.02 16.75 24.57
C ASP A 231 -6.33 18.12 24.77
N ILE A 232 -5.25 18.11 25.55
CA ILE A 232 -4.37 19.27 25.78
C ILE A 232 -3.85 19.81 24.45
N HIS A 233 -3.48 18.94 23.50
CA HIS A 233 -2.98 19.41 22.22
C HIS A 233 -4.04 20.20 21.45
N HIS A 234 -5.30 19.76 21.51
CA HIS A 234 -6.40 20.46 20.88
C HIS A 234 -6.73 21.77 21.58
N LYS A 235 -6.76 21.80 22.92
CA LYS A 235 -6.93 23.03 23.71
C LYS A 235 -5.89 24.09 23.37
N LEU A 236 -4.61 23.70 23.28
CA LEU A 236 -3.53 24.63 22.90
C LEU A 236 -3.66 25.11 21.45
N MET A 237 -4.21 24.28 20.55
CA MET A 237 -4.40 24.64 19.14
C MET A 237 -5.58 25.57 18.89
N GLN A 238 -6.54 25.67 19.83
CA GLN A 238 -7.69 26.59 19.73
C GLN A 238 -7.28 28.07 19.73
N ALA A 239 -6.05 28.39 20.13
CA ALA A 239 -5.49 29.74 20.01
C ALA A 239 -5.30 30.18 18.54
N TYR A 240 -5.18 29.23 17.61
CA TYR A 240 -4.98 29.53 16.20
C TYR A 240 -6.31 29.45 15.41
N PRO A 241 -6.54 30.36 14.46
CA PRO A 241 -7.73 30.29 13.63
C PRO A 241 -7.69 29.04 12.76
N GLU A 242 -8.73 28.21 12.84
CA GLU A 242 -8.84 27.04 12.00
C GLU A 242 -9.00 27.41 10.51
N VAL A 243 -8.66 26.45 9.64
CA VAL A 243 -8.93 26.55 8.20
C VAL A 243 -10.42 26.30 7.98
N PRO A 244 -11.16 27.27 7.41
CA PRO A 244 -12.57 27.11 7.12
C PRO A 244 -12.83 25.89 6.24
N ASP A 245 -13.89 25.13 6.52
CA ASP A 245 -14.23 23.92 5.75
C ASP A 245 -14.47 24.23 4.26
N TRP A 246 -14.89 25.46 3.93
CA TRP A 246 -15.10 25.88 2.55
C TRP A 246 -13.81 25.95 1.72
N TRP A 247 -12.62 26.15 2.32
CA TRP A 247 -11.35 26.10 1.58
C TRP A 247 -11.12 24.69 1.00
N TYR A 248 -11.36 23.67 1.82
CA TYR A 248 -11.28 22.28 1.39
C TYR A 248 -12.39 21.91 0.41
N ALA A 249 -13.60 22.43 0.60
CA ALA A 249 -14.72 22.20 -0.31
C ALA A 249 -14.46 22.83 -1.68
N ALA A 250 -14.01 24.08 -1.73
CA ALA A 250 -13.66 24.78 -2.97
C ALA A 250 -12.56 24.03 -3.73
N LEU A 251 -11.47 23.65 -3.05
CA LEU A 251 -10.39 22.89 -3.65
C LEU A 251 -10.88 21.53 -4.17
N PHE A 252 -11.73 20.85 -3.41
CA PHE A 252 -12.32 19.58 -3.83
C PHE A 252 -13.18 19.73 -5.10
N VAL A 253 -14.03 20.75 -5.17
CA VAL A 253 -14.89 21.01 -6.34
C VAL A 253 -14.05 21.38 -7.56
N ILE A 254 -13.06 22.27 -7.40
CA ILE A 254 -12.16 22.68 -8.49
C ILE A 254 -11.41 21.47 -9.04
N MET A 255 -10.76 20.68 -8.17
CA MET A 255 -9.98 19.51 -8.61
C MET A 255 -10.85 18.40 -9.21
N THR A 256 -12.07 18.20 -8.69
CA THR A 256 -13.03 17.26 -9.28
C THR A 256 -13.47 17.71 -10.67
N THR A 257 -13.72 19.01 -10.86
CA THR A 257 -14.09 19.57 -12.16
C THR A 257 -12.96 19.40 -13.17
N ILE A 258 -11.71 19.69 -12.78
CA ILE A 258 -10.52 19.46 -13.61
C ILE A 258 -10.36 17.97 -13.96
N ALA A 259 -10.61 17.06 -13.01
CA ALA A 259 -10.55 15.62 -13.26
C ALA A 259 -11.62 15.17 -14.28
N ILE A 260 -12.84 15.68 -14.18
CA ILE A 260 -13.93 15.38 -15.14
C ILE A 260 -13.58 15.91 -16.52
N ILE A 261 -13.17 17.19 -16.63
CA ILE A 261 -12.77 17.79 -17.91
C ILE A 261 -11.63 16.99 -18.54
N THR A 262 -10.62 16.62 -17.75
CA THR A 262 -9.49 15.83 -18.24
C THR A 262 -9.94 14.45 -18.76
N CYS A 263 -10.90 13.80 -18.10
CA CYS A 263 -11.40 12.48 -18.55
C CYS A 263 -12.27 12.54 -19.81
N GLU A 264 -12.99 13.64 -20.04
CA GLU A 264 -13.88 13.82 -21.20
C GLU A 264 -13.16 14.41 -22.42
N VAL A 265 -12.19 15.29 -22.22
CA VAL A 265 -11.44 15.94 -23.32
C VAL A 265 -10.39 15.01 -23.92
N TRP A 266 -9.73 14.20 -23.09
CA TRP A 266 -8.75 13.22 -23.54
C TRP A 266 -9.35 11.81 -23.58
N ASP A 267 -8.83 10.95 -24.46
CA ASP A 267 -9.38 9.61 -24.72
C ASP A 267 -9.08 8.58 -23.62
N TYR A 268 -9.39 8.90 -22.35
CA TYR A 268 -9.22 8.01 -21.20
C TYR A 268 -10.29 6.92 -21.13
N LYS A 269 -11.36 7.02 -21.94
CA LYS A 269 -12.50 6.09 -21.99
C LYS A 269 -13.25 5.93 -20.65
N LEU A 270 -13.04 6.85 -19.70
CA LEU A 270 -13.72 6.92 -18.41
C LEU A 270 -14.76 8.05 -18.43
N PRO A 271 -16.06 7.75 -18.34
CA PRO A 271 -17.10 8.78 -18.34
C PRO A 271 -17.10 9.59 -17.03
N TRP A 272 -17.66 10.80 -17.07
CA TRP A 272 -17.76 11.72 -15.91
C TRP A 272 -18.31 11.08 -14.63
N TRP A 273 -19.32 10.19 -14.74
CA TRP A 273 -19.89 9.51 -13.58
C TRP A 273 -18.90 8.53 -12.94
N GLY A 274 -17.96 7.98 -13.73
CA GLY A 274 -16.89 7.11 -13.25
C GLY A 274 -15.92 7.86 -12.34
N VAL A 275 -15.65 9.13 -12.63
CA VAL A 275 -14.85 10.01 -11.75
C VAL A 275 -15.56 10.21 -10.41
N LEU A 276 -16.87 10.50 -10.43
CA LEU A 276 -17.66 10.66 -9.20
C LEU A 276 -17.71 9.37 -8.37
N LEU A 277 -17.86 8.22 -9.03
CA LEU A 277 -17.85 6.91 -8.36
C LEU A 277 -16.48 6.62 -7.73
N ALA A 278 -15.37 6.93 -8.40
CA ALA A 278 -14.03 6.78 -7.85
C ALA A 278 -13.84 7.63 -6.59
N ILE A 279 -14.28 8.89 -6.64
CA ILE A 279 -14.23 9.82 -5.51
C ILE A 279 -15.11 9.34 -4.35
N PHE A 280 -16.30 8.83 -4.64
CA PHE A 280 -17.20 8.27 -3.64
C PHE A 280 -16.53 7.08 -2.92
N LEU A 281 -15.93 6.16 -3.66
CA LEU A 281 -15.22 5.00 -3.10
C LEU A 281 -14.03 5.46 -2.25
N ALA A 282 -13.23 6.41 -2.75
CA ALA A 282 -12.12 7.00 -1.99
C ALA A 282 -12.60 7.59 -0.66
N ALA A 283 -13.68 8.38 -0.69
CA ALA A 283 -14.24 9.03 0.49
C ALA A 283 -14.82 8.04 1.50
N PHE A 284 -15.50 6.99 1.03
CA PHE A 284 -16.07 5.93 1.87
C PHE A 284 -14.99 5.19 2.66
N PHE A 285 -13.92 4.77 1.98
CA PHE A 285 -12.84 4.01 2.62
C PHE A 285 -11.81 4.88 3.35
N ALA A 286 -11.77 6.19 3.12
CA ALA A 286 -10.79 7.08 3.76
C ALA A 286 -10.86 7.05 5.29
N LEU A 287 -12.06 6.97 5.88
CA LEU A 287 -12.20 6.92 7.35
C LEU A 287 -11.74 5.56 7.93
N PRO A 288 -12.23 4.39 7.48
CA PRO A 288 -11.72 3.09 7.94
C PRO A 288 -10.21 2.92 7.78
N VAL A 289 -9.67 3.27 6.60
CA VAL A 289 -8.24 3.18 6.32
C VAL A 289 -7.46 4.10 7.25
N GLY A 290 -7.91 5.34 7.41
CA GLY A 290 -7.26 6.33 8.27
C GLY A 290 -7.25 5.94 9.76
N LEU A 291 -8.30 5.30 10.27
CA LEU A 291 -8.33 4.79 11.64
C LEU A 291 -7.28 3.70 11.86
N ILE A 292 -7.15 2.76 10.91
CA ILE A 292 -6.15 1.70 10.98
C ILE A 292 -4.76 2.32 10.88
N GLN A 293 -4.52 3.20 9.90
CA GLN A 293 -3.22 3.82 9.68
C GLN A 293 -2.77 4.70 10.86
N ALA A 294 -3.67 5.47 11.47
CA ALA A 294 -3.36 6.32 12.61
C ALA A 294 -2.91 5.52 13.85
N VAL A 295 -3.27 4.24 13.96
CA VAL A 295 -2.95 3.39 15.11
C VAL A 295 -1.83 2.39 14.82
N THR A 296 -1.83 1.79 13.63
CA THR A 296 -0.91 0.72 13.22
C THR A 296 0.27 1.20 12.39
N ASN A 297 0.18 2.43 11.86
CA ASN A 297 1.07 2.94 10.82
C ASN A 297 1.09 2.09 9.53
N GLN A 298 0.05 1.28 9.31
CA GLN A 298 -0.16 0.51 8.08
C GLN A 298 -1.31 1.10 7.29
N GLN A 299 -1.12 1.21 5.97
CA GLN A 299 -2.11 1.71 5.04
C GLN A 299 -2.60 0.59 4.12
N PRO A 300 -3.73 -0.07 4.44
CA PRO A 300 -4.32 -1.04 3.54
C PRO A 300 -4.65 -0.43 2.16
N GLY A 301 -4.27 -1.13 1.09
CA GLY A 301 -4.47 -0.67 -0.28
C GLY A 301 -5.90 -0.86 -0.79
N LEU A 302 -6.45 0.14 -1.50
CA LEU A 302 -7.74 0.05 -2.22
C LEU A 302 -7.58 -0.29 -3.71
N ASN A 303 -6.36 -0.62 -4.13
CA ASN A 303 -6.02 -0.97 -5.52
C ASN A 303 -7.00 -1.99 -6.10
N ILE A 304 -7.18 -3.09 -5.39
CA ILE A 304 -7.88 -4.26 -5.92
C ILE A 304 -9.37 -3.97 -6.05
N ILE A 305 -10.01 -3.34 -5.06
CA ILE A 305 -11.46 -3.06 -5.12
C ILE A 305 -11.81 -2.01 -6.16
N THR A 306 -10.96 -0.99 -6.33
CA THR A 306 -11.20 0.05 -7.36
C THR A 306 -11.13 -0.56 -8.75
N GLU A 307 -10.11 -1.39 -9.00
CA GLU A 307 -9.95 -2.12 -10.27
C GLU A 307 -11.06 -3.16 -10.49
N TYR A 308 -11.51 -3.85 -9.42
CA TYR A 308 -12.59 -4.83 -9.45
C TYR A 308 -13.94 -4.20 -9.83
N VAL A 309 -14.34 -3.12 -9.15
CA VAL A 309 -15.63 -2.45 -9.37
C VAL A 309 -15.71 -1.90 -10.79
N ILE A 310 -14.72 -1.11 -11.22
CA ILE A 310 -14.76 -0.52 -12.57
C ILE A 310 -14.57 -1.57 -13.67
N GLY A 311 -13.84 -2.65 -13.40
CA GLY A 311 -13.66 -3.75 -14.34
C GLY A 311 -14.96 -4.48 -14.68
N TYR A 312 -15.92 -4.58 -13.74
CA TYR A 312 -17.26 -5.10 -14.03
C TYR A 312 -18.13 -4.09 -14.79
N ILE A 313 -18.01 -2.80 -14.49
CA ILE A 313 -18.89 -1.79 -15.09
C ILE A 313 -18.42 -1.40 -16.51
N LEU A 314 -17.12 -1.30 -16.72
CA LEU A 314 -16.48 -0.93 -18.00
C LEU A 314 -15.44 -1.99 -18.42
N PRO A 315 -15.87 -3.22 -18.74
CA PRO A 315 -14.97 -4.28 -19.16
C PRO A 315 -14.27 -3.94 -20.48
N GLY A 316 -13.07 -4.49 -20.69
CA GLY A 316 -12.32 -4.34 -21.95
C GLY A 316 -11.49 -3.05 -22.06
N ARG A 317 -11.54 -2.16 -21.07
CA ARG A 317 -10.92 -0.81 -21.13
C ARG A 317 -9.83 -0.64 -20.07
N ALA A 318 -8.58 -0.94 -20.46
CA ALA A 318 -7.42 -0.84 -19.54
C ALA A 318 -7.19 0.57 -19.00
N ILE A 319 -7.24 1.57 -19.89
CA ILE A 319 -6.94 2.97 -19.56
C ILE A 319 -7.98 3.52 -18.58
N ALA A 320 -9.26 3.26 -18.84
CA ALA A 320 -10.34 3.67 -17.94
C ALA A 320 -10.19 3.06 -16.54
N ASN A 321 -9.79 1.78 -16.46
CA ASN A 321 -9.54 1.09 -15.20
C ASN A 321 -8.38 1.74 -14.41
N VAL A 322 -7.25 1.99 -15.07
CA VAL A 322 -6.09 2.67 -14.47
C VAL A 322 -6.43 4.07 -13.97
N THR A 323 -7.16 4.85 -14.77
CA THR A 323 -7.60 6.20 -14.38
C THR A 323 -8.51 6.13 -13.16
N PHE A 324 -9.49 5.22 -13.15
CA PHE A 324 -10.38 5.02 -12.00
C PHE A 324 -9.64 4.60 -10.73
N LYS A 325 -8.69 3.66 -10.83
CA LYS A 325 -7.82 3.26 -9.73
C LYS A 325 -7.02 4.44 -9.19
N THR A 326 -6.46 5.26 -10.08
CA THR A 326 -5.64 6.42 -9.67
C THR A 326 -6.49 7.42 -8.89
N LEU A 327 -7.70 7.73 -9.38
CA LEU A 327 -8.64 8.62 -8.70
C LEU A 327 -9.21 8.03 -7.41
N GLY A 328 -9.46 6.71 -7.35
CA GLY A 328 -10.07 6.05 -6.20
C GLY A 328 -9.08 5.70 -5.08
N TYR A 329 -7.91 5.17 -5.44
CA TYR A 329 -6.90 4.74 -4.47
C TYR A 329 -5.85 5.80 -4.18
N ILE A 330 -5.20 6.37 -5.20
CA ILE A 330 -4.08 7.31 -4.97
C ILE A 330 -4.59 8.59 -4.31
N SER A 331 -5.76 9.09 -4.69
CA SER A 331 -6.35 10.26 -4.02
C SER A 331 -6.70 9.98 -2.55
N MET A 332 -7.14 8.76 -2.21
CA MET A 332 -7.30 8.36 -0.80
C MET A 332 -5.94 8.31 -0.09
N ALA A 333 -4.93 7.72 -0.73
CA ALA A 333 -3.60 7.61 -0.15
C ALA A 333 -2.98 8.98 0.16
N GLN A 334 -3.08 9.91 -0.78
CA GLN A 334 -2.67 11.31 -0.60
C GLN A 334 -3.49 12.01 0.49
N ALA A 335 -4.79 11.72 0.60
CA ALA A 335 -5.61 12.27 1.67
C ALA A 335 -5.16 11.77 3.06
N MET A 336 -4.66 10.53 3.18
CA MET A 336 -4.10 10.03 4.43
C MET A 336 -2.78 10.70 4.77
N THR A 337 -1.86 10.85 3.80
CA THR A 337 -0.60 11.58 4.00
C THR A 337 -0.87 13.01 4.45
N PHE A 338 -1.77 13.71 3.76
CA PHE A 338 -2.19 15.07 4.14
C PHE A 338 -2.77 15.12 5.57
N THR A 339 -3.54 14.12 5.97
CA THR A 339 -4.12 14.03 7.32
C THR A 339 -3.05 13.76 8.37
N GLY A 340 -2.07 12.91 8.06
CA GLY A 340 -0.88 12.67 8.88
C GLY A 340 -0.10 13.96 9.12
N ASP A 341 0.22 14.71 8.07
CA ASP A 341 0.91 15.99 8.19
C ASP A 341 0.13 17.03 9.03
N LEU A 342 -1.21 17.04 8.95
CA LEU A 342 -2.02 17.88 9.84
C LEU A 342 -1.88 17.46 11.31
N LYS A 343 -1.76 16.16 11.60
CA LYS A 343 -1.46 15.66 12.94
C LYS A 343 -0.05 16.06 13.39
N LEU A 344 0.94 16.01 12.50
CA LEU A 344 2.29 16.54 12.78
C LEU A 344 2.23 18.03 13.18
N GLY A 345 1.50 18.86 12.41
CA GLY A 345 1.28 20.27 12.75
C GLY A 345 0.58 20.47 14.10
N HIS A 346 -0.36 19.58 14.43
CA HIS A 346 -1.06 19.57 15.72
C HIS A 346 -0.12 19.29 16.91
N TYR A 347 0.87 18.41 16.72
CA TYR A 347 1.89 18.12 17.71
C TYR A 347 2.88 19.28 17.87
N MET A 348 3.35 19.84 16.75
CA MET A 348 4.36 20.91 16.72
C MET A 348 3.78 22.32 16.96
N LYS A 349 2.47 22.45 17.15
CA LYS A 349 1.78 23.75 17.37
C LYS A 349 1.92 24.75 16.22
N ILE A 350 1.93 24.24 14.99
CA ILE A 350 2.00 25.06 13.78
C ILE A 350 0.59 25.55 13.42
N PRO A 351 0.38 26.85 13.12
CA PRO A 351 -0.92 27.38 12.74
C PRO A 351 -1.58 26.59 11.58
N PRO A 352 -2.84 26.15 11.69
CA PRO A 352 -3.48 25.29 10.69
C PRO A 352 -3.53 25.89 9.28
N ARG A 353 -3.69 27.22 9.17
CA ARG A 353 -3.69 27.93 7.87
C ARG A 353 -2.34 27.91 7.19
N ALA A 354 -1.25 28.01 7.96
CA ALA A 354 0.10 27.90 7.41
C ALA A 354 0.37 26.48 6.90
N MET A 355 -0.04 25.46 7.67
CA MET A 355 0.06 24.07 7.24
C MET A 355 -0.70 23.81 5.93
N PHE A 356 -1.94 24.31 5.80
CA PHE A 356 -2.72 24.16 4.57
C PHE A 356 -1.99 24.69 3.33
N TRP A 357 -1.43 25.91 3.40
CA TRP A 357 -0.70 26.49 2.28
C TRP A 357 0.62 25.78 2.00
N ALA A 358 1.36 25.38 3.04
CA ALA A 358 2.60 24.63 2.88
C ALA A 358 2.36 23.29 2.17
N GLN A 359 1.32 22.56 2.58
CA GLN A 359 0.94 21.30 1.94
C GLN A 359 0.48 21.49 0.50
N LEU A 360 -0.32 22.53 0.23
CA LEU A 360 -0.83 22.81 -1.10
C LEU A 360 0.29 23.15 -2.09
N LEU A 361 1.19 24.06 -1.69
CA LEU A 361 2.36 24.43 -2.49
C LEU A 361 3.32 23.25 -2.66
N GLY A 362 3.58 22.50 -1.57
CA GLY A 362 4.41 21.30 -1.62
C GLY A 362 3.86 20.24 -2.57
N THR A 363 2.54 20.02 -2.56
CA THR A 363 1.87 19.09 -3.47
C THR A 363 2.01 19.53 -4.93
N PHE A 364 1.85 20.83 -5.21
CA PHE A 364 1.98 21.37 -6.57
C PHE A 364 3.42 21.20 -7.09
N ILE A 365 4.42 21.57 -6.29
CA ILE A 365 5.84 21.43 -6.63
C ILE A 365 6.20 19.96 -6.82
N ALA A 366 5.80 19.09 -5.90
CA ALA A 366 6.05 17.66 -6.00
C ALA A 366 5.41 17.04 -7.24
N GLY A 367 4.17 17.42 -7.57
CA GLY A 367 3.47 16.96 -8.77
C GLY A 367 4.21 17.35 -10.05
N LEU A 368 4.63 18.61 -10.15
CA LEU A 368 5.38 19.12 -11.30
C LEU A 368 6.74 18.43 -11.44
N THR A 369 7.52 18.34 -10.36
CA THR A 369 8.85 17.72 -10.37
C THR A 369 8.78 16.24 -10.72
N ASN A 370 7.81 15.49 -10.18
CA ASN A 370 7.61 14.09 -10.54
C ASN A 370 7.26 13.92 -12.02
N LEU A 371 6.36 14.76 -12.55
CA LEU A 371 5.97 14.71 -13.97
C LEU A 371 7.14 15.03 -14.90
N LEU A 372 7.90 16.08 -14.60
CA LEU A 372 9.08 16.48 -15.38
C LEU A 372 10.15 15.39 -15.36
N THR A 373 10.44 14.82 -14.19
CA THR A 373 11.44 13.76 -14.02
C THR A 373 11.02 12.49 -14.77
N ALA A 374 9.75 12.10 -14.68
CA ALA A 374 9.22 10.94 -15.40
C ALA A 374 9.34 11.13 -16.92
N ASN A 375 8.92 12.28 -17.45
CA ASN A 375 9.04 12.58 -18.88
C ASN A 375 10.50 12.62 -19.34
N TRP A 376 11.38 13.25 -18.57
CA TRP A 376 12.82 13.31 -18.88
C TRP A 376 13.46 11.92 -18.91
N LEU A 377 13.13 11.06 -17.96
CA LEU A 377 13.68 9.71 -17.89
C LEU A 377 13.18 8.84 -19.06
N LEU A 378 11.90 8.95 -19.40
CA LEU A 378 11.30 8.24 -20.54
C LEU A 378 11.86 8.71 -21.90
N SER A 379 12.19 10.00 -22.05
CA SER A 379 12.76 10.53 -23.30
C SER A 379 14.25 10.22 -23.46
N THR A 380 15.00 10.13 -22.35
CA THR A 380 16.46 10.03 -22.38
C THR A 380 16.93 8.58 -22.35
N GLN A 381 16.30 7.72 -21.55
CA GLN A 381 16.78 6.35 -21.33
C GLN A 381 16.09 5.34 -22.25
N LYS A 382 16.87 4.78 -23.18
CA LYS A 382 16.38 3.71 -24.08
C LYS A 382 16.21 2.40 -23.32
N GLY A 383 15.08 1.72 -23.51
CA GLY A 383 14.83 0.40 -22.93
C GLY A 383 14.52 0.42 -21.42
N ILE A 384 14.05 1.55 -20.89
CA ILE A 384 13.57 1.65 -19.51
C ILE A 384 12.45 0.62 -19.24
N CYS A 385 12.43 0.05 -18.04
CA CYS A 385 11.47 -0.97 -17.61
C CYS A 385 11.54 -2.31 -18.38
N THR A 386 12.54 -2.51 -19.25
CA THR A 386 12.80 -3.79 -19.92
C THR A 386 13.76 -4.67 -19.12
N LYS A 387 13.78 -5.99 -19.39
CA LYS A 387 14.72 -6.93 -18.73
C LYS A 387 16.19 -6.63 -19.02
N ALA A 388 16.47 -5.94 -20.13
CA ALA A 388 17.82 -5.60 -20.55
C ALA A 388 18.40 -4.43 -19.71
N SER A 389 17.55 -3.60 -19.12
CA SER A 389 18.01 -2.55 -18.20
C SER A 389 18.35 -3.17 -16.84
N LYS A 390 19.63 -3.08 -16.45
CA LYS A 390 20.11 -3.59 -15.16
C LYS A 390 19.53 -2.77 -14.00
N ASP A 391 19.45 -1.45 -14.16
CA ASP A 391 19.13 -0.51 -13.08
C ASP A 391 17.66 -0.05 -13.08
N PHE A 392 17.03 0.09 -14.25
CA PHE A 392 15.64 0.58 -14.37
C PHE A 392 14.66 -0.53 -14.73
N ARG A 393 14.44 -1.47 -13.80
CA ARG A 393 13.52 -2.61 -14.00
C ARG A 393 12.03 -2.29 -13.76
N CYS A 394 11.73 -1.15 -13.13
CA CYS A 394 10.37 -0.65 -12.85
C CYS A 394 9.38 -1.71 -12.33
N PRO A 395 9.68 -2.42 -11.24
CA PRO A 395 8.85 -3.54 -10.78
C PRO A 395 7.42 -3.09 -10.44
N SER A 396 7.26 -1.93 -9.79
CA SER A 396 5.94 -1.36 -9.48
C SER A 396 5.13 -1.02 -10.73
N ALA A 397 5.77 -0.45 -11.76
CA ALA A 397 5.09 -0.13 -13.02
C ALA A 397 4.68 -1.40 -13.78
N ASN A 398 5.53 -2.44 -13.78
CA ASN A 398 5.21 -3.73 -14.38
C ASN A 398 4.04 -4.43 -13.67
N THR A 399 4.00 -4.41 -12.33
CA THR A 399 2.83 -4.92 -11.57
C THR A 399 1.58 -4.10 -11.88
N PHE A 400 1.70 -2.78 -11.96
CA PHE A 400 0.59 -1.89 -12.28
C PHE A 400 0.04 -2.14 -13.69
N TYR A 401 0.91 -2.40 -14.66
CA TYR A 401 0.54 -2.82 -16.02
C TYR A 401 -0.13 -4.20 -16.03
N SER A 402 0.45 -5.21 -15.35
CA SER A 402 -0.17 -6.53 -15.26
C SER A 402 -1.57 -6.45 -14.63
N ALA A 403 -1.74 -5.63 -13.60
CA ALA A 403 -3.04 -5.41 -12.94
C ALA A 403 -4.07 -4.77 -13.89
N SER A 404 -3.68 -3.78 -14.69
CA SER A 404 -4.59 -3.15 -15.66
C SER A 404 -5.07 -4.11 -16.75
N VAL A 405 -4.24 -5.09 -17.13
CA VAL A 405 -4.63 -6.14 -18.07
C VAL A 405 -5.61 -7.12 -17.43
N ILE A 406 -5.32 -7.57 -16.20
CA ILE A 406 -6.17 -8.51 -15.45
C ILE A 406 -7.55 -7.90 -15.22
N TRP A 407 -7.60 -6.71 -14.62
CA TRP A 407 -8.85 -6.11 -14.15
C TRP A 407 -9.54 -5.24 -15.20
N GLY A 408 -8.78 -4.60 -16.11
CA GLY A 408 -9.32 -3.69 -17.11
C GLY A 408 -9.64 -4.39 -18.43
N VAL A 409 -8.66 -5.08 -19.00
CA VAL A 409 -8.79 -5.69 -20.34
C VAL A 409 -9.66 -6.93 -20.28
N ILE A 410 -9.22 -7.96 -19.54
CA ILE A 410 -9.93 -9.23 -19.47
C ILE A 410 -11.22 -9.10 -18.67
N ALA A 411 -11.19 -8.19 -17.70
CA ALA A 411 -12.24 -7.92 -16.72
C ALA A 411 -12.38 -9.02 -15.64
N PRO A 412 -12.91 -8.66 -14.45
CA PRO A 412 -13.03 -9.61 -13.36
C PRO A 412 -13.96 -10.78 -13.67
N ASP A 413 -14.98 -10.57 -14.50
CA ASP A 413 -15.94 -11.62 -14.87
C ASP A 413 -15.26 -12.80 -15.59
N ARG A 414 -14.41 -12.52 -16.58
CA ARG A 414 -13.68 -13.58 -17.30
C ARG A 414 -12.55 -14.17 -16.47
N MET A 415 -11.92 -13.37 -15.61
CA MET A 415 -10.77 -13.83 -14.83
C MET A 415 -11.15 -14.57 -13.55
N PHE A 416 -12.20 -14.15 -12.85
CA PHE A 416 -12.61 -14.67 -11.54
C PHE A 416 -14.09 -15.07 -11.50
N GLY A 417 -14.84 -14.97 -12.59
CA GLY A 417 -16.25 -15.38 -12.65
C GLY A 417 -16.45 -16.91 -12.58
N PRO A 418 -17.70 -17.39 -12.69
CA PRO A 418 -18.08 -18.79 -12.46
C PRO A 418 -17.39 -19.80 -13.38
N SER A 419 -17.05 -19.39 -14.60
CA SER A 419 -16.39 -20.23 -15.61
C SER A 419 -14.86 -20.27 -15.46
N SER A 420 -14.29 -19.44 -14.59
CA SER A 420 -12.84 -19.38 -14.39
C SER A 420 -12.35 -20.38 -13.35
N ILE A 421 -11.15 -20.92 -13.58
CA ILE A 421 -10.43 -21.71 -12.58
C ILE A 421 -10.14 -20.93 -11.29
N TYR A 422 -10.08 -19.60 -11.35
CA TYR A 422 -9.79 -18.72 -10.22
C TYR A 422 -11.04 -18.28 -9.44
N ASN A 423 -12.23 -18.83 -9.74
CA ASN A 423 -13.49 -18.44 -9.11
C ASN A 423 -13.44 -18.47 -7.57
N ALA A 424 -12.72 -19.46 -7.01
CA ALA A 424 -12.63 -19.66 -5.56
C ALA A 424 -12.08 -18.45 -4.79
N ILE A 425 -11.37 -17.54 -5.48
CA ILE A 425 -10.77 -16.34 -4.89
C ILE A 425 -11.84 -15.35 -4.43
N ASN A 426 -13.01 -15.30 -5.07
CA ASN A 426 -14.09 -14.40 -4.65
C ASN A 426 -14.65 -14.76 -3.25
N TYR A 427 -14.56 -16.03 -2.82
CA TYR A 427 -14.99 -16.43 -1.48
C TYR A 427 -14.16 -15.78 -0.36
N PHE A 428 -12.98 -15.25 -0.68
CA PHE A 428 -12.17 -14.52 0.30
C PHE A 428 -12.87 -13.24 0.80
N PHE A 429 -13.80 -12.63 0.04
CA PHE A 429 -14.64 -11.55 0.56
C PHE A 429 -15.49 -12.01 1.75
N ILE A 430 -16.07 -13.20 1.67
CA ILE A 430 -16.91 -13.76 2.73
C ILE A 430 -16.04 -14.15 3.92
N ILE A 431 -14.90 -14.80 3.67
CA ILE A 431 -13.95 -15.18 4.71
C ILE A 431 -13.47 -13.93 5.45
N GLY A 432 -13.06 -12.89 4.74
CA GLY A 432 -12.61 -11.64 5.34
C GLY A 432 -13.71 -10.92 6.11
N PHE A 433 -14.95 -10.93 5.62
CA PHE A 433 -16.09 -10.37 6.34
C PHE A 433 -16.36 -11.12 7.65
N ALA A 434 -16.29 -12.45 7.64
CA ALA A 434 -16.60 -13.29 8.79
C ALA A 434 -15.47 -13.36 9.83
N LEU A 435 -14.21 -13.34 9.40
CA LEU A 435 -13.05 -13.63 10.25
C LEU A 435 -12.90 -12.68 11.46
N PRO A 436 -13.17 -11.36 11.39
CA PRO A 436 -13.13 -10.49 12.56
C PRO A 436 -14.19 -10.80 13.63
N ILE A 437 -15.31 -11.45 13.26
CA ILE A 437 -16.47 -11.64 14.13
C ILE A 437 -16.12 -12.56 15.32
N PRO A 438 -15.59 -13.79 15.12
CA PRO A 438 -15.18 -14.65 16.23
C PRO A 438 -14.15 -14.00 17.16
N PHE A 439 -13.13 -13.31 16.60
CA PHE A 439 -12.09 -12.66 17.41
C PHE A 439 -12.64 -11.52 18.26
N TYR A 440 -13.65 -10.79 17.76
CA TYR A 440 -14.33 -9.75 18.54
C TYR A 440 -15.09 -10.33 19.74
N TYR A 441 -15.81 -11.43 19.55
CA TYR A 441 -16.52 -12.09 20.66
C TYR A 441 -15.56 -12.76 21.63
N LEU A 442 -14.50 -13.42 21.15
CA LEU A 442 -13.47 -14.01 22.00
C LEU A 442 -12.80 -12.95 22.89
N LYS A 443 -12.49 -11.78 22.33
CA LYS A 443 -11.96 -10.64 23.11
C LYS A 443 -12.93 -10.16 24.21
N LYS A 444 -14.24 -10.23 23.97
CA LYS A 444 -15.25 -9.88 25.00
C LYS A 444 -15.34 -10.91 26.11
N VAL A 445 -15.19 -12.19 25.78
CA VAL A 445 -15.24 -13.29 26.76
C VAL A 445 -13.95 -13.33 27.60
N PHE A 446 -12.80 -13.07 26.97
CA PHE A 446 -11.49 -13.07 27.62
C PHE A 446 -10.84 -11.68 27.60
N PRO A 447 -11.33 -10.73 28.41
CA PRO A 447 -10.71 -9.40 28.52
C PRO A 447 -9.29 -9.52 29.11
N ASN A 448 -8.35 -8.69 28.65
CA ASN A 448 -6.93 -8.63 29.07
C ASN A 448 -6.06 -9.82 28.63
N SER A 449 -6.45 -10.53 27.57
CA SER A 449 -5.62 -11.59 26.96
C SER A 449 -4.84 -11.06 25.75
N PHE A 450 -3.94 -11.89 25.19
CA PHE A 450 -3.19 -11.58 23.96
C PHE A 450 -4.10 -11.20 22.77
N LEU A 451 -5.37 -11.59 22.82
CA LEU A 451 -6.42 -11.26 21.84
C LEU A 451 -6.63 -9.74 21.68
N ASP A 452 -6.21 -8.92 22.65
CA ASP A 452 -6.24 -7.46 22.52
C ASP A 452 -5.32 -6.92 21.44
N TYR A 453 -4.24 -7.66 21.14
CA TYR A 453 -3.22 -7.30 20.15
C TYR A 453 -3.48 -7.90 18.77
N VAL A 454 -4.47 -8.77 18.61
CA VAL A 454 -4.80 -9.40 17.33
C VAL A 454 -5.60 -8.44 16.46
N HIS A 455 -5.09 -8.13 15.27
CA HIS A 455 -5.71 -7.19 14.34
C HIS A 455 -5.84 -7.82 12.95
N ILE A 456 -6.95 -8.52 12.74
CA ILE A 456 -7.23 -9.32 11.53
C ILE A 456 -7.05 -8.53 10.22
N PRO A 457 -7.53 -7.27 10.07
CA PRO A 457 -7.29 -6.52 8.84
C PRO A 457 -5.81 -6.28 8.53
N VAL A 458 -4.95 -6.11 9.55
CA VAL A 458 -3.51 -5.89 9.36
C VAL A 458 -2.81 -7.19 9.01
N LEU A 459 -3.22 -8.29 9.66
CA LEU A 459 -2.74 -9.64 9.32
C LEU A 459 -3.05 -9.99 7.87
N LEU A 460 -4.28 -9.73 7.41
CA LEU A 460 -4.68 -9.98 6.02
C LEU A 460 -4.06 -8.96 5.05
N ALA A 461 -3.83 -7.72 5.46
CA ALA A 461 -3.18 -6.72 4.60
C ALA A 461 -1.65 -6.91 4.49
N ALA A 462 -1.05 -7.85 5.24
CA ALA A 462 0.40 -8.04 5.31
C ALA A 462 1.04 -8.14 3.92
N THR A 463 0.51 -8.98 3.04
CA THR A 463 1.04 -9.20 1.68
C THR A 463 0.50 -8.21 0.65
N GLY A 464 -0.06 -7.06 1.07
CA GLY A 464 -0.65 -6.08 0.16
C GLY A 464 0.32 -5.45 -0.85
N MET A 465 1.63 -5.46 -0.56
CA MET A 465 2.70 -4.98 -1.45
C MET A 465 3.33 -6.10 -2.29
N MET A 466 2.81 -7.32 -2.19
CA MET A 466 3.32 -8.51 -2.86
C MET A 466 2.38 -8.95 -4.01
N PRO A 467 2.83 -8.94 -5.27
CA PRO A 467 4.02 -8.25 -5.81
C PRO A 467 3.83 -6.72 -5.87
N PRO A 468 4.90 -5.90 -6.05
CA PRO A 468 6.28 -6.22 -6.45
C PRO A 468 7.24 -6.69 -5.35
N ALA A 469 6.91 -6.55 -4.08
CA ALA A 469 7.80 -6.94 -2.98
C ALA A 469 8.10 -8.45 -3.02
N GLN A 470 9.32 -8.82 -2.68
CA GLN A 470 9.76 -10.21 -2.58
C GLN A 470 9.69 -10.69 -1.12
N ALA A 471 9.64 -12.00 -0.91
CA ALA A 471 9.43 -12.55 0.43
C ALA A 471 10.57 -12.20 1.41
N TYR A 472 11.80 -12.10 0.92
CA TYR A 472 12.92 -11.71 1.78
C TYR A 472 12.85 -10.24 2.24
N HIS A 473 12.13 -9.35 1.54
CA HIS A 473 11.92 -7.98 2.03
C HIS A 473 11.17 -8.01 3.36
N TYR A 474 10.19 -8.90 3.49
CA TYR A 474 9.42 -9.07 4.72
C TYR A 474 10.25 -9.70 5.84
N THR A 475 11.03 -10.74 5.56
CA THR A 475 11.84 -11.40 6.59
C THR A 475 12.91 -10.47 7.16
N ASN A 476 13.57 -9.68 6.31
CA ASN A 476 14.57 -8.71 6.75
C ASN A 476 13.92 -7.51 7.46
N TRP A 477 12.75 -7.07 7.00
CA TRP A 477 12.00 -6.02 7.68
C TRP A 477 11.52 -6.42 9.07
N LEU A 478 11.13 -7.69 9.28
CA LEU A 478 10.75 -8.24 10.59
C LEU A 478 11.94 -8.54 11.51
N ALA A 479 13.14 -8.68 10.95
CA ALA A 479 14.34 -9.00 11.72
C ALA A 479 14.97 -7.76 12.39
N VAL A 480 14.66 -6.57 11.88
CA VAL A 480 15.02 -5.27 12.46
C VAL A 480 14.01 -4.91 13.55
#